data_AF-A0A1T2XKN9-F1
#
_entry.id   AF-A0A1T2XKN9-F1
#
_cell.length_a   1.000
_cell.length_b   1.000
_cell.length_c   1.000
_cell.angle_alpha   90.00
_cell.angle_beta   90.00
_cell.angle_gamma   90.00
#
_symmetry.space_group_name_H-M   'P 1'
#
loop_
_entity.id
_entity.type
_entity.pdbx_description
1 polymer ?
#
loop_
_entity_poly.entity_id
_entity_poly.type
_entity_poly.pdbx_seq_one_letter_code
_entity_poly.pdbx_strand_id
1 'polypeptide(L)'
;MSVPTLRDYEKPEEYYSTLFHEYIHSTGHDKRLKRSGITEVAAFGSDTYSKEEFVAEIGAAMLCSVAGIDNSTFNNSVAYIGGWLRKLKSDNKMIVQAAGQAQKGVDFILGVTFDQTTE
;
A
#
# COMPACT_ATOMS: atom_id res chain seq x y z
N MET A 1 -7.87 1.80 11.68
CA MET A 1 -6.94 0.67 11.82
C MET A 1 -6.02 0.88 13.00
N SER A 2 -5.51 -0.19 13.59
CA SER A 2 -4.62 -0.18 14.77
C SER A 2 -3.39 -1.05 14.48
N VAL A 3 -2.21 -0.53 14.77
CA VAL A 3 -0.94 -1.27 14.68
C VAL A 3 -0.55 -1.69 16.10
N PRO A 4 -0.10 -2.95 16.34
CA PRO A 4 0.52 -3.35 17.59
C PRO A 4 1.70 -2.44 17.96
N THR A 5 2.12 -2.47 19.22
CA THR A 5 3.23 -1.62 19.64
C THR A 5 4.54 -2.12 19.05
N LEU A 6 5.53 -1.24 18.88
CA LEU A 6 6.86 -1.61 18.37
C LEU A 6 7.50 -2.78 19.14
N ARG A 7 7.19 -2.93 20.42
CA ARG A 7 7.70 -4.01 21.28
C ARG A 7 7.13 -5.39 20.96
N ASP A 8 6.01 -5.43 20.25
CA ASP A 8 5.33 -6.67 19.86
C ASP A 8 5.95 -7.28 18.58
N TYR A 9 6.89 -6.57 17.94
CA TYR A 9 7.59 -7.01 16.73
C TYR A 9 9.01 -7.48 17.05
N GLU A 10 9.46 -8.53 16.37
CA GLU A 10 10.84 -9.01 16.50
C GLU A 10 11.86 -8.04 15.88
N LYS A 11 11.44 -7.33 14.82
CA LYS A 11 12.27 -6.36 14.11
C LYS A 11 11.54 -5.03 13.94
N PRO A 12 12.20 -3.89 14.19
CA PRO A 12 11.60 -2.57 13.96
C PRO A 12 11.12 -2.34 12.53
N GLU A 13 11.79 -2.91 11.53
CA GLU A 13 11.44 -2.77 10.12
C GLU A 13 10.09 -3.40 9.80
N GLU A 14 9.72 -4.49 10.50
CA GLU A 14 8.42 -5.13 10.34
C GLU A 14 7.30 -4.26 10.92
N TYR A 15 7.55 -3.61 12.05
CA TYR A 15 6.64 -2.61 12.61
C TYR A 15 6.41 -1.47 11.61
N TYR A 16 7.47 -0.90 11.04
CA TYR A 16 7.33 0.19 10.06
C TYR A 16 6.67 -0.27 8.76
N SER A 17 6.92 -1.50 8.32
CA SER A 17 6.22 -2.10 7.19
C SER A 17 4.70 -2.15 7.43
N THR A 18 4.26 -2.65 8.60
CA THR A 18 2.84 -2.65 8.96
C THR A 18 2.30 -1.22 9.09
N LEU A 19 3.06 -0.31 9.71
CA LEU A 19 2.63 1.07 9.88
C LEU A 19 2.45 1.78 8.54
N PHE A 20 3.36 1.57 7.59
CA PHE A 20 3.26 2.14 6.24
C PHE A 20 2.08 1.59 5.46
N HIS A 21 1.78 0.31 5.59
CA HIS A 21 0.57 -0.29 5.04
C HIS A 21 -0.69 0.44 5.53
N GLU A 22 -0.79 0.65 6.85
CA GLU A 22 -1.93 1.39 7.43
C GLU A 22 -1.95 2.87 7.03
N TYR A 23 -0.79 3.50 6.87
CA TYR A 23 -0.72 4.86 6.35
C TYR A 23 -1.26 4.95 4.93
N ILE A 24 -0.91 4.00 4.06
CA ILE A 24 -1.44 3.98 2.69
C ILE A 24 -2.95 3.81 2.73
N HIS A 25 -3.52 2.91 3.53
CA HIS A 25 -4.97 2.83 3.70
C HIS A 25 -5.59 4.16 4.13
N SER A 26 -4.97 4.85 5.07
CA SER A 26 -5.45 6.15 5.55
C SER A 26 -5.58 7.19 4.43
N THR A 27 -4.70 7.14 3.40
CA THR A 27 -4.76 8.05 2.24
C THR A 27 -5.99 7.84 1.37
N GLY A 28 -6.64 6.67 1.42
CA GLY A 28 -7.82 6.35 0.62
C GLY A 28 -9.12 6.98 1.12
N HIS A 29 -9.10 7.59 2.31
CA HIS A 29 -10.25 8.25 2.94
C HIS A 29 -10.88 9.32 2.02
N ASP A 30 -12.18 9.58 2.19
CA ASP A 30 -13.01 10.43 1.31
C ASP A 30 -12.47 11.88 1.12
N LYS A 31 -11.90 12.47 2.18
CA LYS A 31 -11.28 13.80 2.23
C LYS A 31 -9.84 13.83 1.70
N ARG A 32 -9.32 12.72 1.19
CA ARG A 32 -7.94 12.57 0.69
C ARG A 32 -7.98 12.11 -0.76
N LEU A 33 -7.49 10.90 -1.06
CA LEU A 33 -7.48 10.35 -2.40
C LEU A 33 -8.82 9.71 -2.82
N LYS A 34 -9.76 9.55 -1.88
CA LYS A 34 -11.13 9.07 -2.15
C LYS A 34 -11.13 7.80 -3.02
N ARG A 35 -10.40 6.77 -2.58
CA ARG A 35 -10.34 5.49 -3.30
C ARG A 35 -11.62 4.71 -3.06
N SER A 36 -12.24 4.19 -4.12
CA SER A 36 -13.50 3.44 -4.04
C SER A 36 -13.42 2.23 -3.10
N GLY A 37 -12.25 1.59 -3.01
CA GLY A 37 -11.99 0.49 -2.08
C GLY A 37 -12.05 0.83 -0.59
N ILE A 38 -12.02 2.13 -0.25
CA ILE A 38 -12.16 2.66 1.12
C ILE A 38 -13.51 3.35 1.32
N THR A 39 -14.01 4.06 0.30
CA THR A 39 -15.21 4.90 0.44
C THR A 39 -16.52 4.14 0.23
N GLU A 40 -16.47 2.97 -0.40
CA GLU A 40 -17.63 2.09 -0.57
C GLU A 40 -17.60 0.97 0.48
N VAL A 41 -18.77 0.53 0.94
CA VAL A 41 -18.87 -0.59 1.87
C VAL A 41 -18.51 -1.88 1.12
N ALA A 42 -17.25 -2.27 1.19
CA ALA A 42 -16.76 -3.54 0.67
C ALA A 42 -16.72 -4.57 1.82
N ALA A 43 -17.34 -5.73 1.62
CA ALA A 43 -17.20 -6.82 2.58
C ALA A 43 -15.73 -7.29 2.64
N PHE A 44 -15.25 -7.67 3.83
CA PHE A 44 -13.95 -8.31 3.98
C PHE A 44 -13.86 -9.54 3.07
N GLY A 45 -12.75 -9.66 2.34
CA GLY A 45 -12.55 -10.73 1.35
C GLY A 45 -13.25 -10.54 0.00
N SER A 46 -13.98 -9.44 -0.21
CA SER A 46 -14.48 -9.07 -1.54
C SER A 46 -13.36 -8.70 -2.52
N ASP A 47 -13.66 -8.65 -3.81
CA ASP A 47 -12.71 -8.23 -4.84
C ASP A 47 -12.27 -6.77 -4.67
N THR A 48 -13.22 -5.88 -4.36
CA THR A 48 -12.95 -4.47 -4.06
C THR A 48 -12.03 -4.31 -2.86
N TYR A 49 -12.31 -5.03 -1.77
CA TYR A 49 -11.45 -5.07 -0.59
C TYR A 49 -10.05 -5.59 -0.93
N SER A 50 -9.98 -6.71 -1.67
CA SER A 50 -8.71 -7.29 -2.12
C SER A 50 -7.86 -6.30 -2.93
N LYS A 51 -8.48 -5.49 -3.80
CA LYS A 51 -7.76 -4.49 -4.58
C LYS A 51 -7.16 -3.39 -3.73
N GLU A 52 -7.87 -2.95 -2.69
CA GLU A 52 -7.37 -1.92 -1.77
C GLU A 52 -6.22 -2.44 -0.89
N GLU A 53 -6.31 -3.66 -0.38
CA GLU A 53 -5.20 -4.33 0.31
C GLU A 53 -3.97 -4.41 -0.60
N PHE A 54 -4.15 -4.73 -1.89
CA PHE A 54 -3.03 -4.77 -2.82
C PHE A 54 -2.40 -3.40 -3.07
N VAL A 55 -3.20 -2.32 -3.09
CA VAL A 55 -2.70 -0.95 -3.14
C VAL A 55 -1.88 -0.62 -1.89
N ALA A 56 -2.37 -0.99 -0.70
CA ALA A 56 -1.67 -0.77 0.56
C ALA A 56 -0.33 -1.51 0.63
N GLU A 57 -0.29 -2.77 0.19
CA GLU A 57 0.94 -3.56 0.14
C GLU A 57 2.00 -2.95 -0.80
N ILE A 58 1.62 -2.55 -2.02
CA ILE A 58 2.56 -1.92 -2.95
C ILE A 58 3.07 -0.60 -2.37
N GLY A 59 2.18 0.23 -1.81
CA GLY A 59 2.55 1.52 -1.24
C GLY A 59 3.45 1.39 -0.01
N ALA A 60 3.20 0.39 0.85
CA ALA A 60 4.06 0.09 1.99
C ALA A 60 5.46 -0.31 1.54
N ALA A 61 5.57 -1.18 0.54
CA ALA A 61 6.86 -1.58 -0.03
C ALA A 61 7.63 -0.38 -0.62
N MET A 62 6.93 0.54 -1.30
CA MET A 62 7.53 1.79 -1.79
C MET A 62 8.06 2.65 -0.64
N LEU A 63 7.28 2.85 0.43
CA LEU A 63 7.73 3.61 1.60
C LEU A 63 8.88 2.94 2.35
N CYS A 64 8.89 1.61 2.46
CA CYS A 64 10.02 0.86 3.00
C CYS A 64 11.29 1.09 2.18
N SER A 65 11.18 1.14 0.85
CA SER A 65 12.31 1.45 -0.03
C SER A 65 12.79 2.88 0.15
N VAL A 66 11.88 3.86 0.23
CA VAL A 66 12.21 5.27 0.51
C VAL A 66 12.91 5.42 1.88
N ALA A 67 12.47 4.66 2.88
CA ALA A 67 13.06 4.66 4.23
C ALA A 67 14.37 3.85 4.32
N GLY A 68 14.75 3.09 3.29
CA GLY A 68 15.95 2.26 3.26
C GLY A 68 15.89 0.99 4.12
N ILE A 69 14.68 0.46 4.37
CA ILE A 69 14.44 -0.74 5.19
C ILE A 69 13.93 -1.95 4.39
N ASP A 70 13.83 -1.81 3.07
CA ASP A 70 13.29 -2.81 2.14
C ASP A 70 14.05 -4.14 2.15
N ASN A 71 15.38 -4.12 2.32
CA ASN A 71 16.17 -5.34 2.43
C ASN A 71 15.81 -6.18 3.66
N SER A 72 15.43 -5.55 4.77
CA SER A 72 14.99 -6.24 5.99
C SER A 72 13.57 -6.81 5.86
N THR A 73 12.75 -6.26 4.96
CA THR A 73 11.34 -6.66 4.76
C THR A 73 11.13 -7.49 3.49
N PHE A 74 12.18 -7.78 2.71
CA PHE A 74 12.10 -8.42 1.40
C PHE A 74 11.31 -9.73 1.41
N ASN A 75 11.55 -10.60 2.40
CA ASN A 75 10.84 -11.89 2.51
C ASN A 75 9.33 -11.69 2.74
N ASN A 76 8.95 -10.67 3.50
CA ASN A 76 7.55 -10.33 3.73
C ASN A 76 6.93 -9.86 2.41
N SER A 77 7.56 -8.89 1.74
CA SER A 77 7.12 -8.40 0.42
C SER A 77 6.98 -9.52 -0.62
N VAL A 78 7.91 -10.49 -0.65
CA VAL A 78 7.87 -11.66 -1.56
C VAL A 78 6.73 -12.61 -1.21
N ALA A 79 6.51 -12.91 0.07
CA ALA A 79 5.40 -13.76 0.50
C ALA A 79 4.05 -13.14 0.09
N TYR A 80 3.91 -11.82 0.22
CA TYR A 80 2.72 -11.09 -0.20
C TYR A 80 2.55 -11.08 -1.73
N ILE A 81 3.59 -10.74 -2.51
CA ILE A 81 3.56 -10.82 -3.97
C ILE A 81 3.25 -12.27 -4.43
N GLY A 82 3.73 -13.29 -3.70
CA GLY A 82 3.38 -14.70 -3.90
C GLY A 82 1.88 -15.00 -3.79
N GLY A 83 1.21 -14.37 -2.83
CA GLY A 83 -0.25 -14.44 -2.68
C GLY A 83 -1.00 -13.79 -3.84
N TRP A 84 -0.49 -12.66 -4.33
CA TRP A 84 -1.08 -11.90 -5.44
C TRP A 84 -0.75 -12.49 -6.81
N LEU A 85 0.35 -13.21 -6.96
CA LEU A 85 0.83 -13.80 -8.21
C LEU A 85 -0.24 -14.63 -8.93
N ARG A 86 -1.11 -15.34 -8.19
CA ARG A 86 -2.25 -16.05 -8.79
C ARG A 86 -3.30 -15.12 -9.40
N LYS A 87 -3.66 -14.03 -8.71
CA LYS A 87 -4.60 -13.01 -9.20
C LYS A 87 -3.98 -12.16 -10.32
N LEU A 88 -2.68 -11.89 -10.23
CA LEU A 88 -1.92 -11.15 -11.24
C LEU A 88 -1.82 -11.92 -12.55
N LYS A 89 -1.65 -13.25 -12.51
CA LYS A 89 -1.68 -14.10 -13.71
C LYS A 89 -3.01 -14.02 -14.47
N SER A 90 -4.12 -13.75 -13.78
CA SER A 90 -5.44 -13.61 -14.40
C SER A 90 -5.76 -12.17 -14.85
N ASP A 91 -5.12 -11.15 -14.29
CA ASP A 91 -5.37 -9.74 -14.64
C ASP A 91 -4.09 -8.89 -14.52
N ASN A 92 -3.37 -8.77 -15.64
CA ASN A 92 -2.16 -7.96 -15.74
C ASN A 92 -2.44 -6.44 -15.67
N LYS A 93 -3.69 -5.98 -15.83
CA LYS A 93 -4.00 -4.54 -15.71
C LYS A 93 -4.15 -4.12 -14.24
N MET A 94 -4.56 -5.06 -13.39
CA MET A 94 -4.73 -4.84 -11.96
C MET A 94 -3.42 -4.35 -11.30
N ILE A 95 -2.25 -4.89 -11.66
CA ILE A 95 -0.97 -4.44 -11.08
C ILE A 95 -0.64 -2.99 -11.43
N VAL A 96 -0.88 -2.59 -12.68
CA VAL A 96 -0.57 -1.22 -13.14
C VAL A 96 -1.51 -0.22 -12.45
N GLN A 97 -2.79 -0.58 -12.34
CA GLN A 97 -3.77 0.25 -11.64
C GLN A 97 -3.46 0.37 -10.14
N ALA A 98 -3.16 -0.75 -9.49
CA ALA A 98 -2.81 -0.76 -8.07
C ALA A 98 -1.53 0.03 -7.79
N ALA A 99 -0.49 -0.16 -8.60
CA ALA A 99 0.76 0.59 -8.49
C ALA A 99 0.54 2.10 -8.69
N GLY A 100 -0.30 2.51 -9.65
CA GLY A 100 -0.62 3.92 -9.85
C GLY A 100 -1.38 4.55 -8.67
N GLN A 101 -2.26 3.79 -8.01
CA GLN A 101 -2.95 4.26 -6.79
C GLN A 101 -2.02 4.27 -5.57
N ALA A 102 -1.15 3.27 -5.46
CA ALA A 102 -0.14 3.19 -4.41
C ALA A 102 0.81 4.39 -4.49
N GLN A 103 1.32 4.71 -5.68
CA GLN A 103 2.19 5.87 -5.89
C GLN A 103 1.53 7.18 -5.44
N LYS A 104 0.25 7.41 -5.79
CA LYS A 104 -0.48 8.59 -5.29
C LYS A 104 -0.56 8.63 -3.77
N GLY A 105 -0.74 7.47 -3.12
CA GLY A 105 -0.71 7.33 -1.66
C GLY A 105 0.65 7.69 -1.06
N VAL A 106 1.72 7.17 -1.66
CA VAL A 106 3.10 7.47 -1.29
C VAL A 106 3.40 8.96 -1.45
N ASP A 107 3.07 9.54 -2.60
CA ASP A 107 3.26 10.97 -2.87
C ASP A 107 2.50 11.84 -1.86
N PHE A 108 1.27 11.46 -1.53
CA PHE A 108 0.48 12.14 -0.50
C PHE A 108 1.16 12.11 0.87
N ILE A 109 1.72 10.98 1.28
CA ILE A 109 2.42 10.83 2.56
C ILE A 109 3.73 11.62 2.58
N LEU A 110 4.47 11.61 1.47
CA LEU A 110 5.75 12.30 1.34
C LEU A 110 5.59 13.81 1.04
N GLY A 111 4.38 14.27 0.77
CA GLY A 111 4.11 15.66 0.39
C GLY A 111 4.69 16.04 -0.99
N VAL A 112 4.86 15.05 -1.88
CA VAL A 112 5.36 15.29 -3.24
C VAL A 112 4.22 15.84 -4.10
N THR A 113 4.44 17.03 -4.66
CA THR A 113 3.52 17.66 -5.62
C THR A 113 4.22 17.78 -6.97
N PHE A 114 3.58 17.29 -8.02
CA PHE A 114 4.03 17.54 -9.39
C PHE A 114 3.34 18.80 -9.88
N ASP A 115 4.03 19.94 -9.84
CA ASP A 115 3.55 21.13 -10.52
C ASP A 115 3.46 20.81 -12.02
N GLN A 116 2.28 21.05 -12.59
CA GLN A 116 2.12 21.04 -14.04
C GLN A 116 2.85 22.30 -14.55
N THR A 117 4.12 22.17 -14.92
CA THR A 117 4.79 23.19 -15.71
C THR A 117 3.95 23.37 -16.97
N THR A 118 3.21 24.47 -17.02
CA THR A 118 2.50 24.90 -18.22
C THR A 118 3.58 25.46 -19.14
N GLU A 119 3.98 24.66 -20.13
CA GLU A 119 4.70 25.17 -21.31
C GLU A 119 3.74 25.94 -22.23
#